data_AF-J9G6U1-F1
#
_entry.id   AF-J9G6U1-F1
#
_cell.length_a   1.000
_cell.length_b   1.000
_cell.length_c   1.000
_cell.angle_alpha   90.00
_cell.angle_beta   90.00
_cell.angle_gamma   90.00
#
_symmetry.space_group_name_H-M   'P 1'
#
loop_
_entity.id
_entity.type
_entity.pdbx_description
1 polymer ?
#
loop_
_entity_poly.entity_id
_entity_poly.type
_entity_poly.pdbx_seq_one_letter_code
_entity_poly.pdbx_strand_id
1 'polypeptide(L)'
;VLVIFVVSCFVSTAMGTSVGTITLITPIAVEVAVVSGFPVALCVGSVVGGSMFGDNLSFISDTTIAACNGQGVPMKDKFRENFWITLPAALATLGLITFLSFRTHIAGSVNMPYHLVQIIPYLLVMMGGIIGINVFVVLLIGIVSGTFIMLATGQLGVAEIISSMGNGVSNMFETCMVAILVAAMCSLIRIHGGFDALLHFIHRAFKGRRGGQLGMGLLVGAMDIAT
;
A
#
# COMPACT_ATOMS: atom_id res chain seq x y z
N VAL A 1 -6.58 9.18 -16.75
CA VAL A 1 -5.70 8.05 -16.39
C VAL A 1 -4.52 8.48 -15.51
N LEU A 2 -3.67 9.42 -15.94
CA LEU A 2 -2.52 9.87 -15.14
C LEU A 2 -2.90 10.33 -13.72
N VAL A 3 -3.96 11.13 -13.61
CA VAL A 3 -4.48 11.58 -12.30
C VAL A 3 -4.87 10.39 -11.42
N ILE A 4 -5.47 9.34 -11.99
CA ILE A 4 -5.85 8.13 -11.24
C ILE A 4 -4.61 7.45 -10.66
N PHE A 5 -3.52 7.33 -11.45
CA PHE A 5 -2.26 6.77 -10.96
C PHE A 5 -1.69 7.59 -9.80
N VAL A 6 -1.58 8.92 -9.96
CA VAL A 6 -1.00 9.80 -8.94
C VAL A 6 -1.84 9.81 -7.66
N VAL A 7 -3.17 9.87 -7.79
CA VAL A 7 -4.08 9.79 -6.64
C VAL A 7 -3.95 8.43 -5.95
N SER A 8 -3.83 7.34 -6.69
CA SER A 8 -3.63 6.01 -6.11
C SER A 8 -2.29 5.89 -5.37
N CYS A 9 -1.21 6.45 -5.93
CA CYS A 9 0.07 6.55 -5.24
C CYS A 9 -0.06 7.30 -3.91
N PHE A 10 -0.71 8.47 -3.95
CA PHE A 10 -0.87 9.32 -2.77
C PHE A 10 -1.71 8.62 -1.69
N VAL A 11 -2.90 8.13 -2.05
CA VAL A 11 -3.81 7.48 -1.12
C VAL A 11 -3.17 6.23 -0.52
N SER A 12 -2.48 5.41 -1.32
CA SER A 12 -1.82 4.21 -0.80
C SER A 12 -0.63 4.52 0.10
N THR A 13 0.15 5.56 -0.23
CA THR A 13 1.23 6.03 0.67
C THR A 13 0.64 6.49 2.01
N ALA A 14 -0.48 7.22 1.97
CA ALA A 14 -1.13 7.80 3.14
C ALA A 14 -1.97 6.81 3.95
N MET A 15 -2.54 5.77 3.33
CA MET A 15 -3.29 4.71 4.02
C MET A 15 -2.39 3.56 4.47
N GLY A 16 -1.24 3.35 3.83
CA GLY A 16 -0.33 2.25 4.13
C GLY A 16 -0.87 0.86 3.79
N THR A 17 -1.78 0.80 2.81
CA THR A 17 -2.33 -0.45 2.30
C THR A 17 -2.64 -0.36 0.80
N SER A 18 -2.06 -1.28 0.04
CA SER A 18 -2.33 -1.43 -1.39
C SER A 18 -3.73 -1.96 -1.67
N VAL A 19 -4.17 -3.03 -1.00
CA VAL A 19 -5.49 -3.65 -1.22
C VAL A 19 -6.63 -2.70 -0.83
N GLY A 20 -6.48 -1.96 0.28
CA GLY A 20 -7.46 -0.95 0.67
C GLY A 20 -7.59 0.18 -0.37
N THR A 21 -6.46 0.61 -0.94
CA THR A 21 -6.46 1.66 -1.98
C THR A 21 -7.06 1.15 -3.29
N ILE A 22 -6.75 -0.09 -3.68
CA ILE A 22 -7.30 -0.72 -4.89
C ILE A 22 -8.82 -0.84 -4.76
N THR A 23 -9.32 -1.34 -3.65
CA THR A 23 -10.76 -1.51 -3.41
C THR A 23 -11.50 -0.17 -3.40
N LEU A 24 -10.90 0.87 -2.82
CA LEU A 24 -11.46 2.22 -2.80
C LEU A 24 -11.51 2.88 -4.19
N ILE A 25 -10.40 2.86 -4.92
CA ILE A 25 -10.23 3.69 -6.13
C ILE A 25 -10.71 2.97 -7.39
N THR A 26 -10.67 1.64 -7.44
CA THR A 26 -11.05 0.87 -8.64
C THR A 26 -12.46 1.19 -9.14
N PRO A 27 -13.52 1.22 -8.30
CA PRO A 27 -14.87 1.57 -8.77
C PRO A 27 -14.92 2.97 -9.41
N ILE A 28 -14.25 3.95 -8.79
CA ILE A 28 -14.17 5.32 -9.31
C ILE A 28 -13.42 5.35 -10.65
N ALA A 29 -12.32 4.61 -10.76
CA ALA A 29 -11.53 4.52 -11.97
C ALA A 29 -12.29 3.85 -13.13
N VAL A 30 -13.12 2.86 -12.84
CA VAL A 30 -14.00 2.21 -13.82
C VAL A 30 -15.06 3.19 -14.35
N GLU A 31 -15.74 3.92 -13.46
CA GLU A 31 -16.72 4.95 -13.86
C GLU A 31 -16.08 6.05 -14.72
N VAL A 32 -14.91 6.54 -14.30
CA VAL A 32 -14.14 7.54 -15.08
C VAL A 32 -13.73 6.97 -16.43
N ALA A 33 -13.36 5.69 -16.51
CA ALA A 33 -13.00 5.04 -17.77
C ALA A 33 -14.19 5.03 -18.75
N VAL A 34 -15.37 4.62 -18.27
CA VAL A 34 -16.60 4.54 -19.07
C VAL A 34 -17.03 5.92 -19.58
N VAL A 35 -17.05 6.94 -18.71
CA VAL A 35 -17.48 8.29 -19.10
C VAL A 35 -16.48 8.98 -20.03
N SER A 36 -15.18 8.78 -19.78
CA SER A 36 -14.13 9.47 -20.54
C SER A 36 -13.76 8.75 -21.85
N GLY A 37 -14.20 7.50 -22.04
CA GLY A 37 -13.84 6.65 -23.18
C GLY A 37 -12.46 6.01 -23.09
N PHE A 38 -11.85 5.95 -21.90
CA PHE A 38 -10.56 5.25 -21.72
C PHE A 38 -10.77 3.75 -21.55
N PRO A 39 -9.83 2.90 -22.00
CA PRO A 39 -9.89 1.47 -21.73
C PRO A 39 -9.91 1.21 -20.22
N VAL A 40 -10.92 0.46 -19.75
CA VAL A 40 -11.07 0.11 -18.32
C VAL A 40 -9.79 -0.53 -17.77
N ALA A 41 -9.19 -1.46 -18.54
CA ALA A 41 -7.94 -2.13 -18.15
C ALA A 41 -6.78 -1.15 -17.89
N LEU A 42 -6.69 -0.05 -18.66
CA LEU A 42 -5.66 0.97 -18.47
C LEU A 42 -5.91 1.78 -17.19
N CYS A 43 -7.17 2.14 -16.91
CA CYS A 43 -7.54 2.85 -15.68
C CYS A 43 -7.30 1.97 -14.44
N VAL A 44 -7.75 0.70 -14.47
CA VAL A 44 -7.55 -0.25 -13.35
C VAL A 44 -6.07 -0.57 -13.17
N GLY A 45 -5.32 -0.80 -14.26
CA GLY A 45 -3.87 -0.99 -14.18
C GLY A 45 -3.14 0.21 -13.57
N SER A 46 -3.63 1.43 -13.82
CA SER A 46 -3.12 2.65 -13.19
C SER A 46 -3.42 2.69 -11.69
N VAL A 47 -4.60 2.23 -11.26
CA VAL A 47 -4.93 2.09 -9.84
C VAL A 47 -4.02 1.08 -9.16
N VAL A 48 -3.88 -0.12 -9.72
CA VAL A 48 -3.05 -1.19 -9.14
C VAL A 48 -1.59 -0.75 -9.06
N GLY A 49 -1.04 -0.23 -10.17
CA GLY A 49 0.35 0.24 -10.21
C GLY A 49 0.62 1.37 -9.21
N GLY A 50 -0.28 2.35 -9.14
CA GLY A 50 -0.13 3.45 -8.19
C GLY A 50 -0.28 3.00 -6.74
N SER A 51 -1.24 2.11 -6.47
CA SER A 51 -1.46 1.57 -5.13
C SER A 51 -0.26 0.76 -4.63
N MET A 52 0.32 -0.08 -5.49
CA MET A 52 1.51 -0.87 -5.13
C MET A 52 2.75 0.02 -4.92
N PHE A 53 2.92 1.06 -5.75
CA PHE A 53 3.98 2.05 -5.55
C PHE A 53 3.85 2.76 -4.20
N GLY A 54 2.65 3.23 -3.87
CA GLY A 54 2.42 3.97 -2.63
C GLY A 54 2.61 3.12 -1.37
N ASP A 55 2.12 1.88 -1.37
CA ASP A 55 2.25 0.95 -0.24
C ASP A 55 3.72 0.67 0.07
N ASN A 56 4.53 0.48 -0.97
CA ASN A 56 5.98 0.25 -0.81
C ASN A 56 6.73 1.45 -0.20
N LEU A 57 6.16 2.65 -0.30
CA LEU A 57 6.72 3.90 0.25
C LEU A 57 6.01 4.37 1.52
N SER A 58 4.98 3.68 1.98
CA SER A 58 4.23 4.13 3.15
C SER A 58 5.08 4.05 4.42
N PHE A 59 5.00 5.12 5.22
CA PHE A 59 5.60 5.21 6.57
C PHE A 59 4.75 4.55 7.66
N ILE A 60 3.51 4.18 7.33
CA ILE A 60 2.53 3.70 8.31
C ILE A 60 2.00 2.29 7.99
N SER A 61 2.60 1.60 7.02
CA SER A 61 2.21 0.23 6.64
C SER A 61 2.58 -0.77 7.74
N ASP A 62 1.60 -1.48 8.29
CA ASP A 62 1.76 -2.40 9.43
C ASP A 62 2.83 -3.46 9.21
N THR A 63 2.82 -4.11 8.04
CA THR A 63 3.82 -5.13 7.67
C THR A 63 5.22 -4.53 7.60
N THR A 64 5.32 -3.30 7.09
CA THR A 64 6.59 -2.58 7.01
C THR A 64 7.10 -2.19 8.40
N ILE A 65 6.22 -1.70 9.28
CA ILE A 65 6.56 -1.30 10.65
C ILE A 65 7.03 -2.52 11.43
N ALA A 66 6.32 -3.65 11.33
CA ALA A 66 6.69 -4.90 11.97
C ALA A 66 8.05 -5.41 11.46
N ALA A 67 8.29 -5.35 10.15
CA ALA A 67 9.56 -5.74 9.55
C ALA A 67 10.73 -4.84 10.00
N CYS A 68 10.55 -3.52 9.97
CA CYS A 68 11.59 -2.56 10.35
C CYS A 68 11.92 -2.65 11.85
N ASN A 69 10.91 -2.72 12.71
CA ASN A 69 11.12 -2.91 14.15
C ASN A 69 11.76 -4.27 14.46
N GLY A 70 11.33 -5.33 13.78
CA GLY A 70 11.91 -6.67 13.93
C GLY A 70 13.39 -6.74 13.54
N GLN A 71 13.82 -5.89 12.60
CA GLN A 71 15.21 -5.80 12.13
C GLN A 71 16.02 -4.68 12.81
N GLY A 72 15.40 -3.87 13.68
CA GLY A 72 16.06 -2.72 14.31
C GLY A 72 16.46 -1.61 13.33
N VAL A 73 15.80 -1.52 12.18
CA VAL A 73 16.10 -0.52 11.14
C VAL A 73 15.12 0.65 11.25
N PRO A 74 15.60 1.91 11.27
CA PRO A 74 14.72 3.07 11.23
C PRO A 74 13.86 3.10 9.97
N MET A 75 12.57 3.38 10.12
CA MET A 75 11.62 3.46 8.99
C MET A 75 12.05 4.45 7.90
N LYS A 76 12.72 5.53 8.31
CA LYS A 76 13.27 6.56 7.42
C LYS A 76 14.32 6.01 6.46
N ASP A 77 15.15 5.08 6.90
CA ASP A 77 16.20 4.50 6.08
C ASP A 77 15.59 3.56 5.03
N LYS A 78 14.63 2.72 5.44
CA LYS A 78 13.81 1.90 4.52
C LYS A 78 13.14 2.75 3.44
N PHE A 79 12.50 3.85 3.84
CA PHE A 79 11.84 4.74 2.89
C PHE A 79 12.83 5.30 1.85
N ARG A 80 13.99 5.79 2.30
CA ARG A 80 14.99 6.39 1.43
C ARG A 80 15.50 5.39 0.39
N GLU A 81 15.83 4.18 0.80
CA GLU A 81 16.30 3.13 -0.10
C GLU A 81 15.20 2.70 -1.08
N ASN A 82 13.98 2.44 -0.59
CA ASN A 82 12.86 2.06 -1.46
C ASN A 82 12.52 3.15 -2.48
N PHE A 83 12.58 4.42 -2.11
CA PHE A 83 12.26 5.54 -2.99
C PHE A 83 13.17 5.57 -4.23
N TRP A 84 14.47 5.33 -4.07
CA TRP A 84 15.40 5.30 -5.21
C TRP A 84 15.18 4.10 -6.13
N ILE A 85 14.64 2.99 -5.61
CA ILE A 85 14.31 1.79 -6.39
C ILE A 85 12.98 1.96 -7.13
N THR A 86 11.96 2.52 -6.47
CA THR A 86 10.61 2.63 -7.04
C THR A 86 10.41 3.85 -7.93
N LEU A 87 11.11 4.96 -7.70
CA LEU A 87 10.95 6.18 -8.48
C LEU A 87 11.22 5.98 -9.98
N PRO A 88 12.30 5.30 -10.42
CA PRO A 88 12.53 5.03 -11.84
C PRO A 88 11.41 4.20 -12.48
N ALA A 89 10.90 3.20 -11.75
CA ALA A 89 9.79 2.38 -12.20
C ALA A 89 8.51 3.22 -12.36
N ALA A 90 8.19 4.07 -11.38
CA ALA A 90 7.03 4.96 -11.43
C ALA A 90 7.12 5.97 -12.58
N LEU A 91 8.31 6.54 -12.85
CA LEU A 91 8.52 7.43 -13.99
C LEU A 91 8.34 6.70 -15.33
N ALA A 92 8.83 5.47 -15.45
CA ALA A 92 8.61 4.65 -16.64
C ALA A 92 7.12 4.33 -16.83
N THR A 93 6.41 3.95 -15.77
CA THR A 93 4.96 3.72 -15.80
C THR A 93 4.19 4.98 -16.18
N LEU A 94 4.55 6.14 -15.62
CA LEU A 94 3.96 7.44 -16.00
C LEU A 94 4.18 7.76 -17.48
N GLY A 95 5.40 7.52 -18.00
CA GLY A 95 5.70 7.69 -19.42
C GLY A 95 4.82 6.81 -20.31
N LEU A 96 4.66 5.53 -19.93
CA LEU A 96 3.82 4.58 -20.66
C LEU A 96 2.34 4.97 -20.62
N ILE A 97 1.81 5.31 -19.43
CA ILE A 97 0.43 5.78 -19.26
C ILE A 97 0.18 7.03 -20.11
N THR A 98 1.13 7.96 -20.11
CA THR A 98 1.04 9.21 -20.88
C THR A 98 0.99 8.91 -22.38
N PHE A 99 1.90 8.07 -22.87
CA PHE A 99 1.94 7.66 -24.28
C PHE A 99 0.64 6.98 -24.73
N LEU A 100 0.08 6.08 -23.91
CA LEU A 100 -1.20 5.42 -24.21
C LEU A 100 -2.38 6.40 -24.12
N SER A 101 -2.36 7.32 -23.16
CA SER A 101 -3.45 8.29 -22.96
C SER A 101 -3.56 9.29 -24.12
N PHE A 102 -2.45 9.69 -24.73
CA PHE A 102 -2.45 10.57 -25.90
C PHE A 102 -3.11 9.96 -27.15
N ARG A 103 -3.25 8.63 -27.21
CA ARG A 103 -3.91 7.92 -28.32
C ARG A 103 -5.44 7.91 -28.18
N THR A 104 -5.99 8.29 -27.02
CA THR A 104 -7.42 8.20 -26.74
C THR A 104 -8.10 9.56 -26.87
N HIS A 105 -9.13 9.65 -27.70
CA HIS A 105 -10.00 10.83 -27.75
C HIS A 105 -10.95 10.81 -26.56
N ILE A 106 -10.95 11.89 -25.78
CA ILE A 106 -11.78 12.01 -24.58
C ILE A 106 -13.24 12.29 -25.01
N ALA A 107 -14.16 11.40 -24.63
CA ALA A 107 -15.56 11.47 -25.05
C ALA A 107 -16.47 12.27 -24.10
N GLY A 108 -15.97 12.70 -22.92
CA GLY A 108 -16.77 13.43 -21.93
C GLY A 108 -15.94 14.01 -20.78
N SER A 109 -16.53 14.94 -20.04
CA SER A 109 -15.95 15.50 -18.81
C SER A 109 -16.77 15.10 -17.60
N VAL A 110 -16.13 14.55 -16.58
CA VAL A 110 -16.75 14.24 -15.29
C VAL A 110 -16.63 15.47 -14.40
N ASN A 111 -17.73 16.19 -14.18
CA ASN A 111 -17.81 17.28 -13.21
C ASN A 111 -18.49 16.74 -11.94
N MET A 112 -17.68 16.40 -10.93
CA MET A 112 -18.19 16.12 -9.58
C MET A 112 -17.79 17.24 -8.62
N PRO A 113 -18.66 17.60 -7.67
CA PRO A 113 -18.31 18.56 -6.63
C PRO A 113 -17.13 18.02 -5.80
N TYR A 114 -16.14 18.87 -5.56
CA TYR A 114 -14.94 18.52 -4.80
C TYR A 114 -15.07 18.95 -3.34
N HIS A 115 -14.58 18.12 -2.42
CA HIS A 115 -14.54 18.42 -1.00
C HIS A 115 -13.09 18.38 -0.48
N LEU A 116 -12.30 19.43 -0.76
CA LEU A 116 -10.88 19.50 -0.40
C LEU A 116 -10.62 19.31 1.11
N VAL A 117 -11.58 19.69 1.96
CA VAL A 117 -11.45 19.58 3.42
C VAL A 117 -11.24 18.11 3.85
N GLN A 118 -11.77 17.15 3.10
CA GLN A 118 -11.64 15.72 3.43
C GLN A 118 -10.22 15.17 3.21
N ILE A 119 -9.36 15.89 2.50
CA ILE A 119 -7.98 15.47 2.24
C ILE A 119 -7.08 15.75 3.45
N ILE A 120 -7.50 16.62 4.37
CA ILE A 120 -6.71 17.07 5.52
C ILE A 120 -6.21 15.91 6.41
N PRO A 121 -7.04 14.92 6.82
CA PRO A 121 -6.56 13.79 7.63
C PRO A 121 -5.42 13.02 6.97
N TYR A 122 -5.52 12.77 5.66
CA TYR A 122 -4.47 12.07 4.90
C TYR A 122 -3.17 12.87 4.84
N LEU A 123 -3.24 14.19 4.66
CA LEU A 123 -2.07 15.06 4.68
C LEU A 123 -1.41 15.11 6.06
N LEU A 124 -2.20 15.18 7.12
CA LEU A 124 -1.68 15.15 8.50
C LEU A 124 -0.94 13.85 8.78
N VAL A 125 -1.53 12.72 8.39
CA VAL A 125 -0.92 11.39 8.54
C VAL A 125 0.39 11.29 7.74
N MET A 126 0.36 11.67 6.47
CA MET A 126 1.53 11.62 5.61
C MET A 126 2.68 12.53 6.12
N MET A 127 2.38 13.78 6.48
CA MET A 127 3.39 14.69 7.02
C MET A 127 3.93 14.22 8.37
N GLY A 128 3.07 13.74 9.26
CA GLY A 128 3.49 13.21 10.56
C GLY A 128 4.44 12.01 10.44
N GLY A 129 4.14 11.10 9.51
CA GLY A 129 5.02 9.96 9.20
C GLY A 129 6.38 10.39 8.64
N ILE A 130 6.42 11.36 7.74
CA ILE A 130 7.67 11.89 7.15
C ILE A 130 8.54 12.60 8.19
N ILE A 131 7.92 13.36 9.10
CA ILE A 131 8.62 14.06 10.20
C ILE A 131 9.23 13.06 11.20
N GLY A 132 8.81 11.79 11.16
CA GLY A 132 9.30 10.74 12.04
C GLY A 132 8.59 10.70 13.40
N ILE A 133 7.36 11.22 13.47
CA ILE A 133 6.50 11.05 14.63
C ILE A 133 6.16 9.55 14.75
N ASN A 134 5.99 9.06 15.98
CA ASN A 134 5.58 7.68 16.23
C ASN A 134 4.28 7.37 15.45
N VAL A 135 4.29 6.30 14.66
CA VAL A 135 3.19 5.91 13.79
C VAL A 135 1.86 5.80 14.55
N PHE A 136 1.86 5.26 15.76
CA PHE A 136 0.64 5.15 16.56
C PHE A 136 -0.01 6.51 16.85
N VAL A 137 0.81 7.54 17.09
CA VAL A 137 0.34 8.91 17.32
C VAL A 137 -0.20 9.50 16.03
N VAL A 138 0.50 9.28 14.92
CA VAL A 138 0.09 9.75 13.59
C VAL A 138 -1.27 9.16 13.19
N LEU A 139 -1.49 7.86 13.41
CA LEU A 139 -2.75 7.20 13.13
C LEU A 139 -3.90 7.74 13.99
N LEU A 140 -3.66 7.97 15.30
CA LEU A 140 -4.66 8.58 16.18
C LEU A 140 -5.05 9.98 15.73
N ILE A 141 -4.08 10.81 15.33
CA ILE A 141 -4.34 12.15 14.78
C ILE A 141 -5.21 12.05 13.52
N GLY A 142 -4.90 11.09 12.63
CA GLY A 142 -5.69 10.82 11.42
C GLY A 142 -7.14 10.45 11.74
N ILE A 143 -7.36 9.52 12.67
CA ILE A 143 -8.69 9.05 13.05
C ILE A 143 -9.50 10.18 13.70
N VAL A 144 -8.92 10.91 14.65
CA VAL A 144 -9.61 12.00 15.36
C VAL A 144 -9.95 13.14 14.39
N SER A 145 -8.99 13.58 13.57
CA SER A 145 -9.22 14.64 12.59
C SER A 145 -10.24 14.24 11.52
N GLY A 146 -10.18 12.99 11.03
CA GLY A 146 -11.15 12.46 10.07
C GLY A 146 -12.56 12.39 10.65
N THR A 147 -12.70 11.87 11.86
CA THR A 147 -14.00 11.79 12.57
C THR A 147 -14.60 13.18 12.77
N PHE A 148 -13.79 14.14 13.23
CA PHE A 148 -14.24 15.52 13.43
C PHE A 148 -14.69 16.18 12.12
N ILE A 149 -13.89 16.07 11.05
CA ILE A 149 -14.21 16.66 9.76
C ILE A 149 -15.49 16.06 9.18
N MET A 150 -15.66 14.73 9.23
CA MET A 150 -16.85 14.04 8.72
C MET A 150 -18.14 14.40 9.46
N LEU A 151 -18.05 14.59 10.78
CA LEU A 151 -19.18 15.07 11.59
C LEU A 151 -19.49 16.54 11.30
N ALA A 152 -18.46 17.39 11.18
CA ALA A 152 -18.62 18.82 10.95
C ALA A 152 -19.15 19.15 9.54
N THR A 153 -18.78 18.36 8.53
CA THR A 153 -19.32 18.50 7.16
C THR A 153 -20.70 17.86 6.99
N GLY A 154 -21.20 17.12 7.99
CA GLY A 154 -22.48 16.42 7.95
C GLY A 154 -22.52 15.25 6.96
N GLN A 155 -21.35 14.72 6.58
CA GLN A 155 -21.25 13.67 5.56
C GLN A 155 -21.40 12.25 6.13
N LEU A 156 -21.08 12.07 7.41
CA LEU A 156 -21.33 10.82 8.13
C LEU A 156 -21.98 11.12 9.47
N GLY A 157 -22.99 10.33 9.83
CA GLY A 157 -23.60 10.35 11.16
C GLY A 157 -22.76 9.59 12.20
N VAL A 158 -23.00 9.85 13.48
CA VAL A 158 -22.33 9.15 14.60
C VAL A 158 -22.57 7.63 14.51
N ALA A 159 -23.78 7.20 14.15
CA ALA A 159 -24.11 5.79 13.99
C ALA A 159 -23.32 5.11 12.84
N GLU A 160 -23.08 5.84 11.74
CA GLU A 160 -22.33 5.33 10.59
C GLU A 160 -20.84 5.21 10.88
N ILE A 161 -20.29 6.10 11.71
CA ILE A 161 -18.91 6.00 12.19
C ILE A 161 -18.75 4.73 13.04
N ILE A 162 -19.67 4.47 13.97
CA ILE A 162 -19.65 3.25 14.79
C ILE A 162 -19.80 1.99 13.93
N SER A 163 -20.71 2.02 12.95
CA SER A 163 -20.90 0.91 11.99
C SER A 163 -19.65 0.65 11.15
N SER A 164 -19.02 1.71 10.63
CA SER A 164 -17.76 1.63 9.88
C SER A 164 -16.63 1.03 10.70
N MET A 165 -16.52 1.40 11.99
CA MET A 165 -15.58 0.77 12.91
C MET A 165 -15.87 -0.73 13.08
N GLY A 166 -17.13 -1.10 13.28
CA GLY A 166 -17.55 -2.50 13.41
C GLY A 166 -17.22 -3.33 12.18
N ASN A 167 -17.50 -2.81 10.98
CA ASN A 167 -17.14 -3.44 9.71
C ASN A 167 -15.62 -3.62 9.57
N GLY A 168 -14.84 -2.60 9.94
CA GLY A 168 -13.38 -2.68 9.94
C GLY A 168 -12.86 -3.84 10.81
N VAL A 169 -13.36 -3.95 12.04
CA VAL A 169 -12.99 -5.05 12.96
C VAL A 169 -13.43 -6.41 12.43
N SER A 170 -14.66 -6.51 11.91
CA SER A 170 -15.19 -7.75 11.36
C SER A 170 -14.36 -8.24 10.16
N ASN A 171 -13.93 -7.34 9.27
CA ASN A 171 -13.12 -7.68 8.11
C ASN A 171 -11.72 -8.19 8.49
N MET A 172 -11.18 -7.76 9.64
CA MET A 172 -9.88 -8.24 10.12
C MET A 172 -9.94 -9.62 10.77
N PHE A 173 -11.12 -10.11 11.15
CA PHE A 173 -11.25 -11.39 11.86
C PHE A 173 -10.66 -12.56 11.07
N GLU A 174 -10.95 -12.66 9.78
CA GLU A 174 -10.44 -13.72 8.91
C GLU A 174 -8.91 -13.66 8.81
N THR A 175 -8.35 -12.46 8.59
CA THR A 175 -6.91 -12.24 8.53
C THR A 175 -6.21 -12.58 9.85
N CYS A 176 -6.82 -12.24 10.99
CA CYS A 176 -6.29 -12.59 12.30
C CYS A 176 -6.22 -14.12 12.49
N MET A 177 -7.25 -14.85 12.06
CA MET A 177 -7.27 -16.31 12.15
C MET A 177 -6.13 -16.92 11.31
N VAL A 178 -5.96 -16.46 10.07
CA VAL A 178 -4.86 -16.91 9.19
C VAL A 178 -3.50 -16.55 9.79
N ALA A 179 -3.33 -15.33 10.32
CA ALA A 179 -2.07 -14.89 10.93
C ALA A 179 -1.67 -15.77 12.12
N ILE A 180 -2.63 -16.16 12.99
CA ILE A 180 -2.38 -17.07 14.11
C ILE A 180 -1.95 -18.45 13.61
N LEU A 181 -2.61 -18.96 12.57
CA LEU A 181 -2.28 -20.26 11.98
C LEU A 181 -0.89 -20.27 11.34
N VAL A 182 -0.57 -19.24 10.55
CA VAL A 182 0.75 -19.07 9.94
C VAL A 182 1.83 -18.92 11.02
N ALA A 183 1.58 -18.14 12.07
CA ALA A 183 2.53 -18.01 13.19
C ALA A 183 2.79 -19.35 13.89
N ALA A 184 1.76 -20.17 14.10
CA ALA A 184 1.89 -21.51 14.67
C ALA A 184 2.70 -22.43 13.75
N MET A 185 2.44 -22.42 12.44
CA MET A 185 3.19 -23.18 11.44
C MET A 185 4.66 -22.74 11.38
N CYS A 186 4.93 -21.44 11.32
CA CYS A 186 6.29 -20.89 11.34
C CYS A 186 7.05 -21.31 12.61
N SER A 187 6.39 -21.32 13.77
CA SER A 187 6.98 -21.80 15.02
C SER A 187 7.33 -23.28 14.95
N LEU A 188 6.45 -24.11 14.36
CA LEU A 188 6.67 -25.54 14.19
C LEU A 188 7.85 -25.82 13.25
N ILE A 189 7.95 -25.08 12.12
CA ILE A 189 9.10 -25.13 11.20
C ILE A 189 10.39 -24.76 11.93
N ARG A 190 10.37 -23.74 12.79
CA ARG A 190 11.54 -23.31 13.58
C ARG A 190 12.01 -24.39 14.54
N ILE A 191 11.11 -25.02 15.30
CA ILE A 191 11.48 -26.05 16.29
C ILE A 191 12.06 -27.31 15.62
N HIS A 192 11.60 -27.64 14.41
CA HIS A 192 12.13 -28.76 13.63
C HIS A 192 13.37 -28.42 12.80
N GLY A 193 13.97 -27.22 12.98
CA GLY A 193 15.19 -26.82 12.27
C GLY A 193 15.00 -26.51 10.78
N GLY A 194 13.78 -26.24 10.32
CA GLY A 194 13.49 -25.96 8.90
C GLY A 194 14.19 -24.70 8.39
N PHE A 195 14.25 -23.63 9.19
CA PHE A 195 15.01 -22.42 8.85
C PHE A 195 16.52 -22.68 8.78
N ASP A 196 17.05 -23.53 9.65
CA ASP A 196 18.47 -23.91 9.63
C ASP A 196 18.80 -24.72 8.37
N ALA A 197 17.94 -25.67 7.98
CA ALA A 197 18.08 -26.43 6.75
C ALA A 197 18.08 -25.52 5.51
N LEU A 198 17.19 -24.53 5.48
CA LEU A 198 17.08 -23.53 4.41
C LEU A 198 18.35 -22.68 4.31
N LEU A 199 18.84 -22.15 5.43
CA LEU A 199 20.08 -21.37 5.50
C LEU A 199 21.28 -22.20 5.06
N HIS A 200 21.36 -23.45 5.50
CA HIS A 200 22.45 -24.35 5.14
C HIS A 200 22.44 -24.69 3.64
N PHE A 201 21.26 -24.85 3.04
CA PHE A 201 21.12 -25.00 1.59
C PHE A 201 21.63 -23.75 0.83
N ILE A 202 21.26 -22.55 1.27
CA ILE A 202 21.71 -21.30 0.64
C ILE A 202 23.24 -21.18 0.74
N HIS A 203 23.83 -21.39 1.92
CA HIS A 203 25.28 -21.33 2.11
C HIS A 203 26.04 -22.39 1.29
N ARG A 204 25.44 -23.57 1.08
CA ARG A 204 26.03 -24.62 0.25
C ARG A 204 25.95 -24.28 -1.24
N ALA A 205 24.80 -23.82 -1.72
CA ALA A 205 24.53 -23.58 -3.13
C ALA A 205 25.16 -22.27 -3.63
N PHE A 206 25.22 -21.23 -2.79
CA PHE A 206 25.65 -19.90 -3.18
C PHE A 206 26.88 -19.45 -2.40
N LYS A 207 28.00 -19.25 -3.10
CA LYS A 207 29.28 -18.83 -2.52
C LYS A 207 29.65 -17.40 -2.91
N GLY A 208 30.28 -16.69 -1.96
CA GLY A 208 30.73 -15.31 -2.15
C GLY A 208 29.59 -14.29 -2.09
N ARG A 209 29.96 -13.00 -2.08
CA ARG A 209 29.02 -11.88 -1.84
C ARG A 209 27.91 -11.78 -2.90
N ARG A 210 28.25 -11.93 -4.19
CA ARG A 210 27.28 -11.90 -5.30
C ARG A 210 26.40 -13.16 -5.34
N GLY A 211 26.96 -14.33 -5.01
CA GLY A 211 26.20 -15.57 -4.90
C GLY A 211 25.15 -15.49 -3.81
N GLY A 212 25.52 -15.03 -2.61
CA GLY A 212 24.58 -14.87 -1.49
C GLY A 212 23.42 -13.91 -1.79
N GLN A 213 23.68 -12.81 -2.50
CA GLN A 213 22.62 -11.89 -2.96
C GLN A 213 21.64 -12.59 -3.93
N LEU A 214 22.16 -13.38 -4.87
CA LEU A 214 21.35 -14.18 -5.79
C LEU A 214 20.51 -15.23 -5.05
N GLY A 215 21.11 -15.92 -4.07
CA GLY A 215 20.43 -16.93 -3.26
C GLY A 215 19.29 -16.34 -2.42
N MET A 216 19.52 -15.20 -1.78
CA MET A 216 18.46 -14.48 -1.06
C MET A 216 17.37 -13.98 -2.00
N GLY A 217 17.72 -13.44 -3.16
CA GLY A 217 16.75 -13.00 -4.16
C GLY A 217 15.88 -14.14 -4.69
N LEU A 218 16.47 -15.30 -4.96
CA LEU A 218 15.73 -16.51 -5.37
C LEU A 218 14.79 -16.99 -4.27
N LEU A 219 15.22 -16.94 -3.02
CA LEU A 219 14.42 -17.38 -1.89
C LEU A 219 13.23 -16.47 -1.66
N VAL A 220 13.45 -15.15 -1.63
CA VAL A 220 12.38 -14.16 -1.52
C VAL A 220 11.42 -14.30 -2.69
N GLY A 221 11.93 -14.40 -3.93
CA GLY A 221 11.08 -14.58 -5.11
C GLY A 221 10.27 -15.88 -5.09
N ALA A 222 10.83 -16.98 -4.59
CA ALA A 222 10.10 -18.23 -4.43
C ALA A 222 9.01 -18.15 -3.34
N MET A 223 9.27 -17.44 -2.25
CA MET A 223 8.27 -17.16 -1.21
C MET A 223 7.15 -16.25 -1.74
N ASP A 224 7.50 -15.22 -2.52
CA ASP A 224 6.54 -14.30 -3.13
C ASP A 224 5.65 -15.02 -4.17
N ILE A 225 6.17 -16.01 -4.91
CA ILE A 225 5.35 -16.83 -5.82
C ILE A 225 4.38 -17.75 -5.07
N ALA A 226 4.76 -18.19 -3.87
CA ALA A 226 3.97 -19.12 -3.07
C ALA A 226 2.87 -18.44 -2.23
N THR A 227 2.89 -17.10 -2.13
CA THR A 227 1.97 -16.28 -1.32
C THR A 227 1.00 -15.53 -2.23
#